data_AF-A0A7C2T0I8-F1
#
_entry.id   AF-A0A7C2T0I8-F1
#
_cell.length_a   1.000
_cell.length_b   1.000
_cell.length_c   1.000
_cell.angle_alpha   90.00
_cell.angle_beta   90.00
_cell.angle_gamma   90.00
#
_symmetry.space_group_name_H-M   'P 1'
#
loop_
_entity.id
_entity.type
_entity.pdbx_description
1 polymer ?
#
loop_
_entity_poly.entity_id
_entity_poly.type
_entity_poly.pdbx_seq_one_letter_code
_entity_poly.pdbx_strand_id
1 'polypeptide(L)'
;MTEESLQRLQQWVASFEGGTFEGPPPLSDDEREKLRSVGLVLWHSRKHSQKIMLHAYAALFGIPAFIREAHRRQPGRFSTDILFHAVQNTASNMWQAFYFDFDEHDRAIPRTTTPLTGVLNVLHGPQPIPNTSPRPRISDLAMAFFAFQIIRAVEHLAHQRGIHDEALFEHHYRHLATLVQRSGYRFPNDRRQAEALALEVDAQLAKGDPECVACWRNLLRVAQRLGIPLSEGQLASFLLPHERRYFEAAMLARSSSPAPLALQCAAEDG
;
A
#
# COMPACT_ATOMS: atom_id res chain seq x y z
N MET A 1 1.22 -18.23 19.38
CA MET A 1 0.10 -17.25 19.42
C MET A 1 -0.14 -16.47 18.12
N THR A 2 0.50 -16.79 16.99
CA THR A 2 0.31 -16.04 15.73
C THR A 2 -0.83 -16.54 14.85
N GLU A 3 -1.12 -17.85 14.89
CA GLU A 3 -2.07 -18.47 13.97
C GLU A 3 -3.52 -18.23 14.40
N GLU A 4 -3.80 -18.38 15.70
CA GLU A 4 -5.12 -18.07 16.29
C GLU A 4 -5.49 -16.58 16.13
N SER A 5 -4.54 -15.68 16.37
CA SER A 5 -4.73 -14.23 16.17
C SER A 5 -5.01 -13.89 14.70
N LEU A 6 -4.27 -14.50 13.77
CA LEU A 6 -4.49 -14.33 12.34
C LEU A 6 -5.88 -14.82 11.92
N GLN A 7 -6.30 -15.99 12.41
CA GLN A 7 -7.61 -16.57 12.11
C GLN A 7 -8.76 -15.70 12.65
N ARG A 8 -8.64 -15.20 13.88
CA ARG A 8 -9.63 -14.27 14.46
C ARG A 8 -9.75 -12.99 13.63
N LEU A 9 -8.63 -12.41 13.19
CA LEU A 9 -8.63 -11.21 12.35
C LEU A 9 -9.26 -11.47 10.97
N GLN A 10 -8.99 -12.65 10.38
CA GLN A 10 -9.64 -13.05 9.14
C GLN A 10 -11.16 -13.21 9.30
N GLN A 11 -11.62 -13.77 10.42
CA GLN A 11 -13.05 -13.86 10.74
C GLN A 11 -13.69 -12.50 10.96
N TRP A 12 -13.00 -11.56 11.60
CA TRP A 12 -13.49 -10.19 11.75
C TRP A 12 -13.66 -9.53 10.38
N VAL A 13 -12.67 -9.61 9.50
CA VAL A 13 -12.80 -9.04 8.15
C VAL A 13 -13.90 -9.74 7.33
N ALA A 14 -14.18 -11.01 7.59
CA ALA A 14 -15.27 -11.74 6.96
C ALA A 14 -16.67 -11.16 7.26
N SER A 15 -16.82 -10.38 8.35
CA SER A 15 -18.09 -9.73 8.69
C SER A 15 -18.34 -8.40 7.97
N PHE A 16 -17.35 -7.84 7.28
CA PHE A 16 -17.52 -6.60 6.52
C PHE A 16 -18.21 -6.84 5.17
N GLU A 17 -18.81 -5.77 4.65
CA GLU A 17 -19.43 -5.75 3.32
C GLU A 17 -18.42 -5.97 2.19
N GLY A 18 -18.93 -6.41 1.03
CA GLY A 18 -18.15 -6.74 -0.16
C GLY A 18 -17.95 -8.26 -0.33
N GLY A 19 -16.87 -8.65 -1.00
CA GLY A 19 -16.58 -10.06 -1.30
C GLY A 19 -17.01 -10.53 -2.69
N THR A 20 -17.76 -9.71 -3.43
CA THR A 20 -18.22 -9.99 -4.81
C THR A 20 -17.73 -8.90 -5.75
N PHE A 21 -17.21 -9.29 -6.92
CA PHE A 21 -16.76 -8.34 -7.92
C PHE A 21 -17.96 -7.75 -8.68
N GLU A 22 -18.09 -6.43 -8.64
CA GLU A 22 -19.22 -5.70 -9.26
C GLU A 22 -18.78 -4.67 -10.31
N GLY A 23 -17.48 -4.51 -10.54
CA GLY A 23 -16.97 -3.49 -11.45
C GLY A 23 -17.15 -2.06 -10.90
N PRO A 24 -16.98 -1.00 -11.71
CA PRO A 24 -17.04 0.39 -11.24
C PRO A 24 -18.42 0.79 -10.81
N PRO A 25 -18.56 1.68 -9.81
CA PRO A 25 -19.85 2.29 -9.57
C PRO A 25 -20.20 3.16 -10.79
N PRO A 26 -21.45 3.12 -11.29
CA PRO A 26 -21.93 4.16 -12.20
C PRO A 26 -21.95 5.49 -11.43
N LEU A 27 -21.39 6.54 -12.01
CA LEU A 27 -21.35 7.88 -11.41
C LEU A 27 -21.90 8.91 -12.37
N SER A 28 -22.65 9.89 -11.83
CA SER A 28 -23.00 11.12 -12.53
C SER A 28 -21.75 11.95 -12.86
N ASP A 29 -21.87 12.89 -13.81
CA ASP A 29 -20.76 13.78 -14.15
C ASP A 29 -20.37 14.70 -12.97
N ASP A 30 -21.33 15.14 -12.16
CA ASP A 30 -21.09 15.93 -10.96
C ASP A 30 -20.31 15.15 -9.89
N GLU A 31 -20.65 13.88 -9.66
CA GLU A 31 -19.91 13.02 -8.74
C GLU A 31 -18.49 12.76 -9.25
N ARG A 32 -18.33 12.55 -10.57
CA ARG A 32 -17.03 12.36 -11.20
C ARG A 32 -16.14 13.59 -10.99
N GLU A 33 -16.68 14.79 -11.14
CA GLU A 33 -15.92 16.03 -10.96
C GLU A 33 -15.55 16.26 -9.49
N LYS A 34 -16.45 15.93 -8.56
CA LYS A 34 -16.12 15.94 -7.12
C LYS A 34 -14.95 15.00 -6.82
N LEU A 35 -14.96 13.78 -7.34
CA LEU A 35 -13.84 12.84 -7.15
C LEU A 35 -12.54 13.35 -7.78
N ARG A 36 -12.60 13.98 -8.96
CA ARG A 36 -11.42 14.60 -9.56
C ARG A 36 -10.84 15.69 -8.67
N SER A 37 -11.68 16.53 -8.08
CA SER A 37 -11.22 17.55 -7.13
C SER A 37 -10.49 16.93 -5.94
N VAL A 38 -11.00 15.81 -5.40
CA VAL A 38 -10.33 15.05 -4.32
C VAL A 38 -8.99 14.50 -4.78
N GLY A 39 -8.93 13.92 -5.98
CA GLY A 39 -7.70 13.44 -6.61
C GLY A 39 -6.65 14.55 -6.72
N LEU A 40 -7.01 15.71 -7.27
CA LEU A 40 -6.09 16.83 -7.44
C LEU A 40 -5.58 17.39 -6.11
N VAL A 41 -6.41 17.47 -5.08
CA VAL A 41 -6.00 18.01 -3.78
C VAL A 41 -5.10 17.03 -3.01
N LEU A 42 -5.58 15.78 -2.85
CA LEU A 42 -4.96 14.78 -1.99
C LEU A 42 -3.84 14.01 -2.68
N TRP A 43 -4.03 13.60 -3.94
CA TRP A 43 -3.05 12.80 -4.67
C TRP A 43 -2.03 13.68 -5.40
N HIS A 44 -2.41 14.92 -5.74
CA HIS A 44 -1.57 16.05 -6.16
C HIS A 44 -0.71 15.86 -7.42
N SER A 45 0.18 14.87 -7.44
CA SER A 45 1.06 14.56 -8.57
C SER A 45 1.45 13.09 -8.58
N ARG A 46 1.93 12.57 -9.72
CA ARG A 46 2.45 11.20 -9.85
C ARG A 46 3.51 10.86 -8.80
N LYS A 47 4.49 11.74 -8.57
CA LYS A 47 5.52 11.55 -7.52
C LYS A 47 4.93 11.52 -6.12
N HIS A 48 3.96 12.38 -5.82
CA HIS A 48 3.29 12.38 -4.52
C HIS A 48 2.51 11.07 -4.28
N SER A 49 1.84 10.56 -5.31
CA SER A 49 1.14 9.27 -5.25
C SER A 49 2.07 8.08 -5.06
N GLN A 50 3.25 8.11 -5.69
CA GLN A 50 4.30 7.13 -5.42
C GLN A 50 4.81 7.24 -3.97
N LYS A 51 4.95 8.46 -3.43
CA LYS A 51 5.28 8.66 -2.00
C LYS A 51 4.21 8.08 -1.08
N ILE A 52 2.92 8.24 -1.38
CA ILE A 52 1.81 7.60 -0.66
C ILE A 52 1.99 6.08 -0.68
N MET A 53 2.23 5.49 -1.86
CA MET A 53 2.43 4.04 -1.98
C MET A 53 3.63 3.54 -1.16
N LEU A 54 4.73 4.30 -1.12
CA LEU A 54 5.90 3.94 -0.32
C LEU A 54 5.57 3.87 1.17
N HIS A 55 4.76 4.81 1.70
CA HIS A 55 4.31 4.76 3.10
C HIS A 55 3.41 3.55 3.34
N ALA A 56 2.42 3.31 2.47
CA ALA A 56 1.51 2.17 2.62
C ALA A 56 2.25 0.81 2.58
N TYR A 57 3.23 0.65 1.69
CA TYR A 57 4.07 -0.55 1.66
C TYR A 57 4.96 -0.67 2.89
N ALA A 58 5.46 0.44 3.45
CA ALA A 58 6.24 0.40 4.69
C ALA A 58 5.43 -0.23 5.84
N ALA A 59 4.14 0.12 5.99
CA ALA A 59 3.26 -0.50 6.98
C ALA A 59 3.05 -1.99 6.68
N LEU A 60 2.72 -2.36 5.44
CA LEU A 60 2.57 -3.77 5.04
C LEU A 60 3.81 -4.61 5.42
N PHE A 61 5.01 -4.05 5.25
CA PHE A 61 6.26 -4.72 5.56
C PHE A 61 6.54 -4.91 7.04
N GLY A 62 5.75 -4.33 7.94
CA GLY A 62 5.81 -4.65 9.36
C GLY A 62 5.05 -5.92 9.75
N ILE A 63 4.27 -6.51 8.83
CA ILE A 63 3.42 -7.67 9.08
C ILE A 63 3.95 -8.90 8.30
N PRO A 64 4.73 -9.80 8.94
CA PRO A 64 5.39 -10.91 8.24
C PRO A 64 4.41 -11.88 7.55
N ALA A 65 3.21 -12.06 8.12
CA ALA A 65 2.19 -12.92 7.54
C ALA A 65 1.76 -12.45 6.14
N PHE A 66 1.64 -11.13 5.93
CA PHE A 66 1.27 -10.56 4.64
C PHE A 66 2.43 -10.64 3.64
N ILE A 67 3.66 -10.50 4.12
CA ILE A 67 4.85 -10.66 3.27
C ILE A 67 4.96 -12.09 2.72
N ARG A 68 4.88 -13.08 3.60
CA ARG A 68 4.89 -14.50 3.22
C ARG A 68 3.74 -14.85 2.28
N GLU A 69 2.56 -14.28 2.51
CA GLU A 69 1.44 -14.45 1.60
C GLU A 69 1.75 -13.91 0.19
N ALA A 70 2.26 -12.68 0.10
CA ALA A 70 2.63 -12.08 -1.17
C ALA A 70 3.74 -12.87 -1.89
N HIS A 71 4.73 -13.41 -1.17
CA HIS A 71 5.77 -14.26 -1.75
C HIS A 71 5.27 -15.61 -2.24
N ARG A 72 4.30 -16.23 -1.55
CA ARG A 72 3.64 -17.44 -2.05
C ARG A 72 2.90 -17.19 -3.37
N ARG A 73 2.36 -15.99 -3.57
CA ARG A 73 1.69 -15.60 -4.83
C ARG A 73 2.68 -15.29 -5.94
N GLN A 74 3.76 -14.60 -5.59
CA GLN A 74 4.82 -14.23 -6.52
C GLN A 74 6.17 -14.23 -5.78
N PRO A 75 7.02 -15.26 -5.97
CA PRO A 75 8.34 -15.29 -5.38
C PRO A 75 9.12 -14.02 -5.71
N GLY A 76 9.77 -13.44 -4.69
CA GLY A 76 10.51 -12.18 -4.85
C GLY A 76 9.65 -10.93 -5.10
N ARG A 77 8.33 -10.95 -4.85
CA ARG A 77 7.41 -9.78 -5.02
C ARG A 77 7.96 -8.43 -4.53
N PHE A 78 8.74 -8.45 -3.45
CA PHE A 78 9.33 -7.25 -2.83
C PHE A 78 10.83 -7.09 -3.07
N SER A 79 11.37 -7.71 -4.13
CA SER A 79 12.66 -7.32 -4.69
C SER A 79 12.60 -5.88 -5.18
N THR A 80 13.75 -5.20 -5.28
CA THR A 80 13.80 -3.78 -5.65
C THR A 80 13.13 -3.51 -7.01
N ASP A 81 13.34 -4.36 -8.01
CA ASP A 81 12.76 -4.17 -9.35
C ASP A 81 11.24 -4.41 -9.38
N ILE A 82 10.76 -5.49 -8.76
CA ILE A 82 9.33 -5.81 -8.77
C ILE A 82 8.57 -4.79 -7.91
N LEU A 83 9.13 -4.38 -6.76
CA LEU A 83 8.54 -3.36 -5.91
C LEU A 83 8.52 -1.99 -6.60
N PHE A 84 9.57 -1.62 -7.35
CA PHE A 84 9.59 -0.38 -8.13
C PHE A 84 8.39 -0.30 -9.08
N HIS A 85 8.16 -1.35 -9.88
CA HIS A 85 7.01 -1.39 -10.77
C HIS A 85 5.67 -1.49 -10.02
N ALA A 86 5.63 -2.19 -8.88
CA ALA A 86 4.42 -2.27 -8.06
C ALA A 86 4.02 -0.90 -7.50
N VAL A 87 4.98 -0.11 -7.02
CA VAL A 87 4.75 1.27 -6.55
C VAL A 87 4.24 2.16 -7.68
N GLN A 88 4.88 2.14 -8.85
CA GLN A 88 4.46 2.94 -10.00
C GLN A 88 3.05 2.55 -10.48
N ASN A 89 2.79 1.26 -10.66
CA ASN A 89 1.52 0.76 -11.17
C ASN A 89 0.37 1.04 -10.20
N THR A 90 0.59 0.80 -8.90
CA THR A 90 -0.45 1.06 -7.89
C THR A 90 -0.74 2.56 -7.78
N ALA A 91 0.29 3.41 -7.80
CA ALA A 91 0.11 4.87 -7.82
C ALA A 91 -0.64 5.34 -9.07
N SER A 92 -0.27 4.85 -10.27
CA SER A 92 -0.96 5.21 -11.52
C SER A 92 -2.41 4.75 -11.53
N ASN A 93 -2.68 3.58 -10.98
CA ASN A 93 -4.03 3.05 -10.89
C ASN A 93 -4.91 3.87 -9.94
N MET A 94 -4.35 4.42 -8.86
CA MET A 94 -5.10 5.33 -7.99
C MET A 94 -5.52 6.60 -8.72
N TRP A 95 -4.70 7.16 -9.62
CA TRP A 95 -5.14 8.28 -10.47
C TRP A 95 -6.31 7.91 -11.37
N GLN A 96 -6.32 6.70 -11.95
CA GLN A 96 -7.47 6.23 -12.71
C GLN A 96 -8.72 6.10 -11.83
N ALA A 97 -8.57 5.69 -10.57
CA ALA A 97 -9.68 5.64 -9.60
C ALA A 97 -10.27 7.03 -9.32
N PHE A 98 -9.51 8.10 -9.50
CA PHE A 98 -9.97 9.50 -9.44
C PHE A 98 -10.19 10.12 -10.84
N TYR A 99 -10.40 9.31 -11.87
CA TYR A 99 -10.76 9.73 -13.23
C TYR A 99 -9.71 10.62 -13.92
N PHE A 100 -8.44 10.26 -13.74
CA PHE A 100 -7.32 10.88 -14.46
C PHE A 100 -6.45 9.83 -15.15
N ASP A 101 -5.97 10.22 -16.33
CA ASP A 101 -4.77 9.68 -16.95
C ASP A 101 -3.63 10.70 -16.83
N PHE A 102 -2.47 10.41 -17.40
CA PHE A 102 -1.36 11.34 -17.51
C PHE A 102 -0.90 11.47 -18.95
N ASP A 103 -0.50 12.67 -19.36
CA ASP A 103 0.23 12.87 -20.61
C ASP A 103 1.71 12.49 -20.50
N GLU A 104 2.42 12.65 -21.61
CA GLU A 104 3.87 12.47 -21.73
C GLU A 104 4.70 13.42 -20.85
N HIS A 105 4.08 14.47 -20.30
CA HIS A 105 4.70 15.47 -19.42
C HIS A 105 4.29 15.30 -17.95
N ASP A 106 3.75 14.14 -17.57
CA ASP A 106 3.28 13.84 -16.21
C ASP A 106 2.15 14.77 -15.71
N ARG A 107 1.38 15.40 -16.61
CA ARG A 107 0.22 16.22 -16.25
C ARG A 107 -1.04 15.38 -16.21
N ALA A 108 -1.84 15.54 -15.15
CA ALA A 108 -3.10 14.84 -15.00
C ALA A 108 -4.12 15.32 -16.05
N ILE A 109 -4.67 14.38 -16.82
CA ILE A 109 -5.70 14.63 -17.84
C ILE A 109 -7.02 14.00 -17.39
N PRO A 110 -8.12 14.76 -17.32
CA PRO A 110 -9.44 14.20 -17.02
C PRO A 110 -9.81 13.09 -18.00
N ARG A 111 -10.14 11.92 -17.47
CA ARG A 111 -10.66 10.79 -18.24
C ARG A 111 -12.19 10.81 -18.22
N THR A 112 -12.81 10.63 -19.38
CA THR A 112 -14.27 10.52 -19.53
C THR A 112 -14.79 9.08 -19.41
N THR A 113 -13.93 8.09 -19.62
CA THR A 113 -14.29 6.67 -19.51
C THR A 113 -14.24 6.18 -18.07
N THR A 114 -15.12 5.22 -17.76
CA THR A 114 -15.18 4.60 -16.44
C THR A 114 -13.82 4.00 -16.06
N PRO A 115 -13.32 4.22 -14.83
CA PRO A 115 -12.09 3.62 -14.36
C PRO A 115 -12.13 2.12 -14.61
N LEU A 116 -10.99 1.52 -14.95
CA LEU A 116 -10.88 0.08 -14.80
C LEU A 116 -11.02 -0.20 -13.30
N THR A 117 -12.18 -0.59 -12.78
CA THR A 117 -12.25 -1.24 -11.44
C THR A 117 -11.46 -2.52 -11.35
N GLY A 118 -10.92 -2.95 -12.48
CA GLY A 118 -9.71 -3.74 -12.50
C GLY A 118 -8.58 -3.22 -11.62
N VAL A 119 -8.50 -1.98 -11.11
CA VAL A 119 -7.29 -1.54 -10.35
C VAL A 119 -6.86 -2.52 -9.24
N LEU A 120 -7.76 -2.89 -8.32
CA LEU A 120 -7.43 -3.85 -7.26
C LEU A 120 -7.63 -5.30 -7.72
N ASN A 121 -8.56 -5.56 -8.64
CA ASN A 121 -8.78 -6.91 -9.17
C ASN A 121 -7.64 -7.40 -10.10
N VAL A 122 -7.07 -6.51 -10.92
CA VAL A 122 -5.89 -6.70 -11.80
C VAL A 122 -4.61 -6.84 -10.97
N LEU A 123 -4.47 -6.09 -9.86
CA LEU A 123 -3.29 -6.13 -9.00
C LEU A 123 -3.32 -7.28 -7.98
N HIS A 124 -4.50 -7.64 -7.46
CA HIS A 124 -4.64 -8.49 -6.28
C HIS A 124 -5.71 -9.59 -6.37
N GLY A 125 -6.68 -9.46 -7.28
CA GLY A 125 -7.77 -10.43 -7.48
C GLY A 125 -7.49 -11.50 -8.55
N PRO A 126 -8.32 -12.55 -8.61
CA PRO A 126 -8.31 -13.46 -9.76
C PRO A 126 -8.91 -12.67 -10.92
N GLN A 127 -8.10 -12.36 -11.94
CA GLN A 127 -8.74 -11.87 -13.16
C GLN A 127 -9.67 -12.97 -13.68
N PRO A 128 -10.93 -12.66 -14.02
CA PRO A 128 -11.69 -13.51 -14.92
C PRO A 128 -11.14 -13.30 -16.33
N ILE A 129 -9.93 -13.81 -16.60
CA ILE A 129 -9.47 -13.98 -17.98
C ILE A 129 -9.99 -15.36 -18.41
N PRO A 130 -10.80 -15.43 -19.48
CA PRO A 130 -11.16 -16.72 -20.07
C PRO A 130 -9.89 -17.53 -20.36
N ASN A 131 -9.87 -18.81 -19.96
CA ASN A 131 -8.80 -19.77 -20.26
C ASN A 131 -7.44 -19.55 -19.56
N THR A 132 -7.37 -18.78 -18.45
CA THR A 132 -6.17 -18.74 -17.60
C THR A 132 -6.47 -19.22 -16.19
N SER A 133 -5.54 -19.97 -15.59
CA SER A 133 -5.66 -20.34 -14.18
C SER A 133 -5.81 -19.09 -13.32
N PRO A 134 -6.79 -19.04 -12.39
CA PRO A 134 -6.99 -17.90 -11.53
C PRO A 134 -5.70 -17.58 -10.78
N ARG A 135 -5.25 -16.32 -10.85
CA ARG A 135 -4.14 -15.88 -9.99
C ARG A 135 -4.59 -16.06 -8.53
N PRO A 136 -3.75 -16.64 -7.66
CA PRO A 136 -4.08 -16.71 -6.24
C PRO A 136 -4.39 -15.30 -5.74
N ARG A 137 -5.51 -15.12 -5.06
CA ARG A 137 -5.98 -13.83 -4.55
C ARG A 137 -5.25 -13.50 -3.24
N ILE A 138 -4.89 -12.24 -2.99
CA ILE A 138 -4.46 -11.86 -1.63
C ILE A 138 -5.66 -11.93 -0.68
N SER A 139 -5.47 -12.29 0.58
CA SER A 139 -6.52 -12.43 1.59
C SER A 139 -7.25 -11.10 1.81
N ASP A 140 -8.52 -11.19 2.19
CA ASP A 140 -9.31 -10.00 2.53
C ASP A 140 -8.66 -9.19 3.65
N LEU A 141 -8.05 -9.87 4.64
CA LEU A 141 -7.36 -9.21 5.74
C LEU A 141 -6.16 -8.38 5.27
N ALA A 142 -5.28 -8.96 4.44
CA ALA A 142 -4.12 -8.24 3.92
C ALA A 142 -4.52 -7.07 3.03
N MET A 143 -5.58 -7.24 2.21
CA MET A 143 -6.10 -6.16 1.37
C MET A 143 -6.74 -5.05 2.20
N ALA A 144 -7.60 -5.39 3.15
CA ALA A 144 -8.27 -4.40 3.99
C ALA A 144 -7.25 -3.60 4.80
N PHE A 145 -6.25 -4.27 5.36
CA PHE A 145 -5.14 -3.58 6.01
C PHE A 145 -4.44 -2.63 5.03
N PHE A 146 -3.97 -3.12 3.88
CA PHE A 146 -3.20 -2.32 2.93
C PHE A 146 -3.98 -1.13 2.36
N ALA A 147 -5.25 -1.33 1.98
CA ALA A 147 -6.11 -0.27 1.48
C ALA A 147 -6.31 0.85 2.52
N PHE A 148 -6.46 0.48 3.80
CA PHE A 148 -6.54 1.48 4.85
C PHE A 148 -5.19 2.19 5.09
N GLN A 149 -4.05 1.52 4.92
CA GLN A 149 -2.75 2.18 5.00
C GLN A 149 -2.53 3.19 3.86
N ILE A 150 -3.10 2.96 2.67
CA ILE A 150 -3.13 3.96 1.59
C ILE A 150 -3.91 5.20 2.04
N ILE A 151 -5.10 5.01 2.62
CA ILE A 151 -5.92 6.12 3.14
C ILE A 151 -5.15 6.90 4.22
N ARG A 152 -4.60 6.22 5.22
CA ARG A 152 -3.79 6.86 6.27
C ARG A 152 -2.59 7.62 5.70
N ALA A 153 -1.94 7.08 4.66
CA ALA A 153 -0.78 7.72 4.05
C ALA A 153 -1.16 9.01 3.32
N VAL A 154 -2.31 9.02 2.63
CA VAL A 154 -2.86 10.24 2.02
C VAL A 154 -3.11 11.31 3.08
N GLU A 155 -3.82 10.97 4.14
CA GLU A 155 -4.18 11.91 5.22
C GLU A 155 -2.93 12.42 5.96
N HIS A 156 -2.01 11.53 6.31
CA HIS A 156 -0.75 11.89 6.95
C HIS A 156 0.06 12.90 6.12
N LEU A 157 0.18 12.67 4.82
CA LEU A 157 0.91 13.57 3.93
C LEU A 157 0.14 14.85 3.60
N ALA A 158 -1.20 14.82 3.61
CA ALA A 158 -2.04 16.00 3.50
C ALA A 158 -1.89 16.92 4.72
N HIS A 159 -1.88 16.36 5.94
CA HIS A 159 -1.62 17.10 7.18
C HIS A 159 -0.25 17.78 7.17
N GLN A 160 0.80 17.11 6.68
CA GLN A 160 2.13 17.73 6.53
C GLN A 160 2.15 18.92 5.56
N ARG A 161 1.16 19.01 4.67
CA ARG A 161 0.97 20.13 3.73
C ARG A 161 -0.03 21.17 4.25
N GLY A 162 -0.53 21.02 5.48
CA GLY A 162 -1.50 21.94 6.10
C GLY A 162 -2.96 21.73 5.66
N ILE A 163 -3.28 20.60 5.04
CA ILE A 163 -4.66 20.27 4.64
C ILE A 163 -5.30 19.48 5.79
N HIS A 164 -6.34 20.02 6.42
CA HIS A 164 -7.06 19.44 7.56
C HIS A 164 -8.58 19.35 7.32
N ASP A 165 -8.99 19.09 6.08
CA ASP A 165 -10.39 19.05 5.68
C ASP A 165 -10.99 17.64 5.91
N GLU A 166 -11.70 17.48 7.03
CA GLU A 166 -12.33 16.20 7.39
C GLU A 166 -13.42 15.76 6.41
N ALA A 167 -14.13 16.70 5.77
CA ALA A 167 -15.15 16.34 4.79
C ALA A 167 -14.49 15.76 3.53
N LEU A 168 -13.35 16.33 3.13
CA LEU A 168 -12.53 15.82 2.03
C LEU A 168 -11.98 14.42 2.36
N PHE A 169 -11.48 14.20 3.57
CA PHE A 169 -10.99 12.88 3.99
C PHE A 169 -12.09 11.83 4.07
N GLU A 170 -13.27 12.18 4.57
CA GLU A 170 -14.42 11.28 4.61
C GLU A 170 -14.89 10.91 3.20
N HIS A 171 -14.91 11.89 2.27
CA HIS A 171 -15.26 11.61 0.87
C HIS A 171 -14.23 10.67 0.20
N HIS A 172 -12.93 10.92 0.44
CA HIS A 172 -11.85 10.06 -0.02
C HIS A 172 -11.96 8.63 0.54
N TYR A 173 -12.23 8.49 1.84
CA TYR A 173 -12.42 7.21 2.50
C TYR A 173 -13.55 6.41 1.85
N ARG A 174 -14.75 7.01 1.74
CA ARG A 174 -15.93 6.33 1.18
C ARG A 174 -15.69 5.85 -0.24
N HIS A 175 -15.08 6.71 -1.07
CA HIS A 175 -14.76 6.34 -2.45
C HIS A 175 -13.82 5.13 -2.53
N LEU A 176 -12.72 5.15 -1.77
CA LEU A 176 -11.79 4.02 -1.76
C LEU A 176 -12.42 2.75 -1.15
N ALA A 177 -13.22 2.88 -0.09
CA ALA A 177 -13.95 1.77 0.50
C ALA A 177 -14.88 1.09 -0.53
N THR A 178 -15.68 1.88 -1.25
CA THR A 178 -16.54 1.38 -2.33
C THR A 178 -15.74 0.69 -3.44
N LEU A 179 -14.60 1.26 -3.86
CA LEU A 179 -13.76 0.63 -4.87
C LEU A 179 -13.16 -0.70 -4.41
N VAL A 180 -12.74 -0.80 -3.15
CA VAL A 180 -12.23 -2.05 -2.57
C VAL A 180 -13.34 -3.11 -2.54
N GLN A 181 -14.52 -2.76 -2.05
CA GLN A 181 -15.68 -3.65 -1.99
C GLN A 181 -16.08 -4.19 -3.37
N ARG A 182 -16.24 -3.28 -4.34
CA ARG A 182 -16.64 -3.64 -5.71
C ARG A 182 -15.54 -4.35 -6.50
N SER A 183 -14.29 -4.30 -6.02
CA SER A 183 -13.19 -5.14 -6.51
C SER A 183 -13.25 -6.58 -5.98
N GLY A 184 -14.27 -6.92 -5.18
CA GLY A 184 -14.49 -8.23 -4.60
C GLY A 184 -13.85 -8.45 -3.23
N TYR A 185 -13.29 -7.40 -2.61
CA TYR A 185 -12.72 -7.46 -1.26
C TYR A 185 -13.74 -7.11 -0.19
N ARG A 186 -13.49 -7.59 1.03
CA ARG A 186 -14.25 -7.13 2.19
C ARG A 186 -13.58 -5.91 2.81
N PHE A 187 -14.36 -4.87 3.06
CA PHE A 187 -13.88 -3.61 3.63
C PHE A 187 -15.01 -2.88 4.36
N PRO A 188 -14.77 -2.27 5.54
CA PRO A 188 -15.83 -1.62 6.29
C PRO A 188 -16.22 -0.26 5.69
N ASN A 189 -17.51 0.08 5.74
CA ASN A 189 -17.99 1.43 5.41
C ASN A 189 -17.70 2.45 6.52
N ASP A 190 -17.46 1.99 7.74
CA ASP A 190 -17.10 2.84 8.88
C ASP A 190 -15.58 2.96 9.02
N ARG A 191 -15.06 4.19 8.88
CA ARG A 191 -13.64 4.52 9.03
C ARG A 191 -13.07 4.08 10.37
N ARG A 192 -13.87 4.14 11.45
CA ARG A 192 -13.43 3.71 12.79
C ARG A 192 -13.20 2.20 12.87
N GLN A 193 -13.97 1.41 12.12
CA GLN A 193 -13.77 -0.04 12.05
C GLN A 193 -12.48 -0.39 11.29
N ALA A 194 -12.18 0.32 10.19
CA ALA A 194 -10.93 0.16 9.47
C ALA A 194 -9.72 0.52 10.34
N GLU A 195 -9.82 1.60 11.11
CA GLU A 195 -8.79 2.01 12.06
C GLU A 195 -8.58 0.99 13.17
N ALA A 196 -9.66 0.53 13.80
CA ALA A 196 -9.60 -0.50 14.83
C ALA A 196 -8.99 -1.81 14.30
N LEU A 197 -9.35 -2.23 13.08
CA LEU A 197 -8.74 -3.39 12.44
C LEU A 197 -7.23 -3.20 12.26
N ALA A 198 -6.80 -2.04 11.75
CA ALA A 198 -5.39 -1.77 11.49
C ALA A 198 -4.55 -1.76 12.78
N LEU A 199 -5.07 -1.17 13.85
CA LEU A 199 -4.45 -1.20 15.17
C LEU A 199 -4.35 -2.62 15.73
N GLU A 200 -5.38 -3.44 15.56
CA GLU A 200 -5.37 -4.82 16.03
C GLU A 200 -4.40 -5.68 15.19
N VAL A 201 -4.33 -5.47 13.88
CA VAL A 201 -3.32 -6.11 13.01
C VAL A 201 -1.90 -5.75 13.46
N ASP A 202 -1.62 -4.47 13.71
CA ASP A 202 -0.34 -4.01 14.23
C ASP A 202 -0.01 -4.69 15.56
N ALA A 203 -0.90 -4.62 16.55
CA ALA A 203 -0.68 -5.17 17.88
C ALA A 203 -0.45 -6.68 17.89
N GLN A 204 -1.17 -7.43 17.05
CA GLN A 204 -1.16 -8.90 17.10
C GLN A 204 -0.16 -9.53 16.13
N LEU A 205 0.06 -8.89 14.97
CA LEU A 205 0.79 -9.49 13.85
C LEU A 205 2.11 -8.79 13.54
N ALA A 206 2.34 -7.54 13.96
CA ALA A 206 3.61 -6.87 13.71
C ALA A 206 4.75 -7.53 14.48
N LYS A 207 5.86 -7.80 13.80
CA LYS A 207 7.03 -8.48 14.39
C LYS A 207 8.33 -8.08 13.70
N GLY A 208 9.42 -8.10 14.47
CA GLY A 208 10.76 -8.08 13.92
C GLY A 208 11.06 -9.41 13.21
N ASP A 209 11.11 -9.37 11.89
CA ASP A 209 11.37 -10.53 11.03
C ASP A 209 12.41 -10.13 9.96
N PRO A 210 13.43 -10.97 9.68
CA PRO A 210 14.47 -10.62 8.71
C PRO A 210 13.96 -10.29 7.30
N GLU A 211 12.86 -10.92 6.88
CA GLU A 211 12.23 -10.66 5.58
C GLU A 211 11.56 -9.28 5.55
N CYS A 212 10.94 -8.88 6.66
CA CYS A 212 10.39 -7.53 6.86
C CYS A 212 11.50 -6.47 6.73
N VAL A 213 12.63 -6.70 7.40
CA VAL A 213 13.81 -5.82 7.33
C VAL A 213 14.34 -5.69 5.89
N ALA A 214 14.42 -6.80 5.16
CA ALA A 214 14.83 -6.78 3.75
C ALA A 214 13.86 -5.98 2.87
N CYS A 215 12.55 -6.13 3.10
CA CYS A 215 11.52 -5.39 2.37
C CYS A 215 11.60 -3.88 2.64
N TRP A 216 11.77 -3.44 3.89
CA TRP A 216 11.99 -2.02 4.22
C TRP A 216 13.26 -1.46 3.56
N ARG A 217 14.34 -2.23 3.49
CA ARG A 217 15.57 -1.80 2.79
C ARG A 217 15.34 -1.65 1.28
N ASN A 218 14.64 -2.60 0.67
CA ASN A 218 14.29 -2.51 -0.75
C ASN A 218 13.37 -1.31 -1.01
N LEU A 219 12.43 -1.01 -0.11
CA LEU A 219 11.56 0.17 -0.20
C LEU A 219 12.37 1.48 -0.27
N LEU A 220 13.37 1.64 0.61
CA LEU A 220 14.23 2.83 0.61
C LEU A 220 15.06 2.95 -0.68
N ARG A 221 15.55 1.82 -1.22
CA ARG A 221 16.22 1.79 -2.53
C ARG A 221 15.28 2.15 -3.68
N VAL A 222 14.03 1.68 -3.63
CA VAL A 222 12.99 2.05 -4.61
C VAL A 222 12.68 3.55 -4.54
N ALA A 223 12.58 4.13 -3.33
CA ALA A 223 12.37 5.57 -3.17
C ALA A 223 13.52 6.38 -3.80
N GLN A 224 14.77 5.97 -3.57
CA GLN A 224 15.95 6.58 -4.23
C GLN A 224 15.88 6.46 -5.75
N ARG A 225 15.56 5.29 -6.29
CA ARG A 225 15.42 5.06 -7.73
C ARG A 225 14.30 5.89 -8.36
N LEU A 226 13.21 6.14 -7.63
CA LEU A 226 12.11 7.02 -8.07
C LEU A 226 12.44 8.52 -7.92
N GLY A 227 13.58 8.88 -7.32
CA GLY A 227 13.93 10.27 -7.01
C GLY A 227 12.95 10.90 -6.02
N ILE A 228 12.44 10.11 -5.06
CA ILE A 228 11.53 10.57 -4.00
C ILE A 228 12.31 10.70 -2.71
N PRO A 229 12.42 11.92 -2.14
CA PRO A 229 12.99 12.11 -0.81
C PRO A 229 12.13 11.41 0.24
N LEU A 230 12.68 10.34 0.80
CA LEU A 230 12.05 9.54 1.84
C LEU A 230 13.09 9.12 2.87
N SER A 231 13.00 9.67 4.08
CA SER A 231 13.87 9.31 5.20
C SER A 231 13.25 8.22 6.07
N GLU A 232 14.09 7.55 6.86
CA GLU A 232 13.64 6.59 7.87
C GLU A 232 12.74 7.26 8.91
N GLY A 233 13.07 8.49 9.33
CA GLY A 233 12.23 9.25 10.26
C GLY A 233 10.84 9.55 9.71
N GLN A 234 10.73 9.84 8.41
CA GLN A 234 9.42 10.02 7.76
C GLN A 234 8.59 8.73 7.80
N LEU A 235 9.18 7.59 7.45
CA LEU A 235 8.50 6.29 7.55
C LEU A 235 8.11 5.97 8.99
N ALA A 236 9.04 6.09 9.94
CA ALA A 236 8.77 5.85 11.36
C ALA A 236 7.59 6.68 11.87
N SER A 237 7.51 7.97 11.51
CA SER A 237 6.42 8.85 11.93
C SER A 237 5.03 8.44 11.42
N PHE A 238 4.97 7.67 10.33
CA PHE A 238 3.73 7.17 9.72
C PHE A 238 3.29 5.81 10.28
N LEU A 239 4.26 4.92 10.53
CA LEU A 239 4.02 3.55 10.99
C LEU A 239 3.23 3.51 12.30
N LEU A 240 2.43 2.44 12.46
CA LEU A 240 1.69 2.15 13.70
C LEU A 240 2.66 1.77 14.83
N PRO A 241 2.24 1.80 16.12
CA PRO A 241 3.16 1.72 17.25
C PRO A 241 4.09 0.49 17.25
N HIS A 242 3.58 -0.71 16.94
CA HIS A 242 4.40 -1.93 16.99
C HIS A 242 5.29 -2.03 15.75
N GLU A 243 4.75 -1.81 14.56
CA GLU A 243 5.50 -1.69 13.31
C GLU A 243 6.66 -0.70 13.44
N ARG A 244 6.39 0.50 13.96
CA ARG A 244 7.39 1.56 14.19
C ARG A 244 8.51 1.07 15.08
N ARG A 245 8.17 0.45 16.22
CA ARG A 245 9.17 -0.08 17.16
C ARG A 245 10.12 -1.07 16.48
N TYR A 246 9.59 -2.00 15.68
CA TYR A 246 10.42 -2.97 14.97
C TYR A 246 11.22 -2.34 13.83
N PHE A 247 10.63 -1.39 13.10
CA PHE A 247 11.30 -0.64 12.05
C PHE A 247 12.49 0.15 12.60
N GLU A 248 12.29 0.93 13.66
CA GLU A 248 13.34 1.73 14.29
C GLU A 248 14.48 0.85 14.82
N ALA A 249 14.15 -0.25 15.51
CA ALA A 249 15.15 -1.22 15.96
C ALA A 249 15.98 -1.79 14.79
N ALA A 250 15.33 -2.13 13.68
CA ALA A 250 15.97 -2.66 12.49
C ALA A 250 16.87 -1.63 11.78
N MET A 251 16.46 -0.37 11.73
CA MET A 251 17.25 0.71 11.13
C MET A 251 18.43 1.14 12.03
N LEU A 252 18.26 1.13 13.35
CA LEU A 252 19.33 1.41 14.31
C LEU A 252 20.43 0.36 14.28
N ALA A 253 20.07 -0.94 14.22
CA ALA A 253 21.04 -2.04 14.15
C ALA A 253 22.00 -1.91 12.95
N ARG A 254 21.61 -1.20 11.90
CA ARG A 254 22.46 -0.89 10.73
C ARG A 254 23.57 0.10 11.06
N SER A 255 23.29 1.07 11.93
CA SER A 255 24.24 2.13 12.30
C SER A 255 25.31 1.64 13.28
N SER A 256 25.10 0.48 13.91
CA SER A 256 25.96 -0.13 14.92
C SER A 256 26.77 -1.35 14.44
N SER A 257 26.55 -1.85 13.22
CA SER A 257 27.41 -2.90 12.64
C SER A 257 28.64 -2.26 11.98
N PRO A 258 29.87 -2.62 12.41
CA PRO A 258 31.07 -2.25 11.67
C PRO A 258 30.96 -2.80 10.24
N ALA A 259 31.38 -2.02 9.25
CA ALA A 259 31.56 -2.54 7.90
C ALA A 259 32.43 -3.82 7.99
N PRO A 260 32.06 -4.93 7.34
CA PRO A 260 32.96 -6.06 7.25
C PRO A 260 34.25 -5.55 6.63
N LEU A 261 35.35 -5.62 7.38
CA LEU A 261 36.69 -5.38 6.85
C LEU A 261 36.81 -6.27 5.62
N ALA A 262 36.94 -5.62 4.46
CA ALA A 262 37.23 -6.33 3.22
C ALA A 262 38.43 -7.23 3.49
N LEU A 263 38.27 -8.53 3.24
CA LEU A 263 39.40 -9.45 3.17
C LEU A 263 40.36 -8.85 2.13
N GLN A 264 41.44 -8.24 2.63
CA GLN A 264 42.61 -7.96 1.82
C GLN A 264 43.09 -9.34 1.36
N CYS A 265 42.78 -9.68 0.11
CA CYS A 265 43.55 -10.69 -0.60
C CYS A 265 44.99 -10.17 -0.62
N ALA A 266 45.80 -10.70 0.30
CA ALA A 266 47.23 -10.62 0.18
C ALA A 266 47.58 -11.21 -1.18
N ALA A 267 48.19 -10.40 -2.03
CA ALA A 267 48.94 -10.91 -3.16
C ALA A 267 50.07 -11.78 -2.56
N GLU A 268 49.98 -13.09 -2.74
CA GLU A 268 51.15 -13.94 -2.64
C GLU A 268 51.93 -13.75 -3.94
N ASP A 269 52.98 -12.94 -3.87
CA ASP A 269 54.09 -12.99 -4.82
C ASP A 269 54.79 -14.35 -4.69
N GLY A 270 54.84 -15.10 -5.78
CA GLY A 270 55.56 -16.35 -5.94
C GLY A 270 55.66 -16.76 -7.40
#